data_AF-A0A2V3IJG6-F1
#
_entry.id   AF-A0A2V3IJG6-F1
#
_cell.length_a   1.000
_cell.length_b   1.000
_cell.length_c   1.000
_cell.angle_alpha   90.00
_cell.angle_beta   90.00
_cell.angle_gamma   90.00
#
_symmetry.space_group_name_H-M   'P 1'
#
loop_
_entity.id
_entity.type
_entity.pdbx_description
1 polymer ?
#
loop_
_entity_poly.entity_id
_entity_poly.type
_entity_poly.pdbx_seq_one_letter_code
_entity_poly.pdbx_strand_id
1 'polypeptide(L)'
;MLIENYGIPMKDEECSTGKHPKLVRKVLDEWGGMQEASIEVIDDLKKAGVPVVSGPEIKNRLVTIMSDPSWYDAQLKQLKRRVMKAREEYTKLFIDYADDVWHKVSQFKVPLTLVHGDLNPANTVLRSDGGLTFFDFEANCIRYALVEGFIFFGNAEDSNMQLLRSCGFT
;
A
#
# COMPACT_ATOMS: atom_id res chain seq x y z
N MET A 1 15.86 -10.72 19.78
CA MET A 1 15.77 -9.42 19.10
C MET A 1 15.40 -8.40 20.17
N LEU A 2 16.26 -7.41 20.42
CA LEU A 2 15.88 -6.27 21.26
C LEU A 2 14.94 -5.41 20.43
N ILE A 3 13.71 -5.20 20.90
CA ILE A 3 12.81 -4.21 20.30
C ILE A 3 13.43 -2.86 20.64
N GLU A 4 14.04 -2.20 19.65
CA GLU A 4 14.46 -0.81 19.82
C GLU A 4 13.23 0.02 20.21
N ASN A 5 13.36 0.78 21.29
CA ASN A 5 12.28 1.68 21.70
C ASN A 5 12.29 2.90 20.77
N TYR A 6 11.53 2.80 19.67
CA TYR A 6 11.38 3.89 18.69
C TYR A 6 10.58 5.09 19.23
N GLY A 7 9.96 4.96 20.41
CA GLY A 7 9.07 5.95 21.02
C GLY A 7 7.62 5.47 21.07
N ILE A 8 6.70 6.40 21.32
CA ILE A 8 5.27 6.10 21.33
C ILE A 8 4.74 6.28 19.89
N PRO A 9 4.18 5.22 19.27
CA PRO A 9 3.56 5.34 17.96
C PRO A 9 2.42 6.35 17.96
N MET A 10 2.21 7.01 16.83
CA MET A 10 1.06 7.90 16.67
C MET A 10 -0.24 7.12 16.77
N LYS A 11 -1.27 7.78 17.29
CA LYS A 11 -2.63 7.23 17.31
C LYS A 11 -3.31 7.52 15.97
N ASP A 12 -4.23 6.66 15.57
CA ASP A 12 -5.00 6.85 14.32
C ASP A 12 -5.67 8.22 14.22
N GLU A 13 -6.13 8.74 15.36
CA GLU A 13 -6.76 10.05 15.48
C GLU A 13 -5.83 11.22 15.11
N GLU A 14 -4.52 11.05 15.34
CA GLU A 14 -3.47 12.05 15.09
C GLU A 14 -3.14 12.16 13.60
N CYS A 15 -3.38 11.10 12.82
CA CYS A 15 -3.27 11.10 11.36
C CYS A 15 -4.63 11.17 10.67
N SER A 16 -5.65 11.71 11.34
CA SER A 16 -6.88 12.09 10.68
C SER A 16 -6.68 13.37 9.88
N THR A 17 -6.88 13.29 8.57
CA THR A 17 -6.76 14.42 7.63
C THR A 17 -7.72 15.56 7.95
N GLY A 18 -8.85 15.27 8.60
CA GLY A 18 -9.80 16.27 9.10
C GLY A 18 -9.40 16.97 10.39
N LYS A 19 -8.51 16.38 11.21
CA LYS A 19 -8.08 16.94 12.50
C LYS A 19 -6.67 17.53 12.44
N HIS A 20 -5.76 16.87 11.74
CA HIS A 20 -4.33 17.20 11.72
C HIS A 20 -3.72 17.15 10.30
N PRO A 21 -4.24 17.95 9.34
CA PRO A 21 -3.79 17.89 7.94
C PRO A 21 -2.31 18.20 7.74
N LYS A 22 -1.71 19.04 8.61
CA LYS A 22 -0.28 19.35 8.56
C LYS A 22 0.59 18.16 8.95
N LEU A 23 0.17 17.36 9.91
CA LEU A 23 0.92 16.17 10.34
C LEU A 23 0.83 15.08 9.28
N VAL A 24 -0.35 14.86 8.70
CA VAL A 24 -0.52 13.94 7.57
C VAL A 24 0.35 14.35 6.40
N ARG A 25 0.32 15.63 6.00
CA ARG A 25 1.19 16.12 4.93
C ARG A 25 2.67 15.88 5.24
N LYS A 26 3.09 16.13 6.48
CA LYS A 26 4.48 15.88 6.89
C LYS A 26 4.88 14.41 6.74
N VAL A 27 4.02 13.48 7.15
CA VAL A 27 4.25 12.04 6.98
C VAL A 27 4.45 11.69 5.51
N LEU A 28 3.57 12.21 4.64
CA LEU A 28 3.65 11.96 3.20
C LEU A 28 4.87 12.61 2.56
N ASP A 29 5.23 13.82 2.96
CA ASP A 29 6.39 14.55 2.43
C ASP A 29 7.70 13.84 2.83
N GLU A 30 7.85 13.43 4.11
CA GLU A 30 9.05 12.73 4.58
C GLU A 30 9.16 11.33 3.96
N TRP A 31 8.07 10.56 3.91
CA TRP A 31 8.09 9.24 3.29
C TRP A 31 8.26 9.33 1.76
N GLY A 32 7.60 10.29 1.12
CA GLY A 32 7.76 10.57 -0.31
C GLY A 32 9.21 10.90 -0.67
N GLY A 33 9.92 11.63 0.19
CA GLY A 33 11.37 11.85 0.05
C GLY A 33 12.18 10.56 0.13
N MET A 34 11.82 9.62 1.02
CA MET A 34 12.45 8.30 1.06
C MET A 34 12.17 7.47 -0.20
N GLN A 35 10.93 7.51 -0.71
CA GLN A 35 10.57 6.86 -1.96
C GLN A 35 11.37 7.42 -3.14
N GLU A 36 11.50 8.75 -3.24
CA GLU A 36 12.28 9.41 -4.28
C GLU A 36 13.76 9.01 -4.20
N ALA A 37 14.38 9.12 -3.03
CA ALA A 37 15.78 8.73 -2.83
C ALA A 37 16.02 7.24 -3.14
N SER A 38 15.03 6.38 -2.90
CA SER A 38 15.14 4.94 -3.17
C SER A 38 15.27 4.60 -4.66
N ILE A 39 14.84 5.50 -5.56
CA ILE A 39 14.93 5.29 -7.01
C ILE A 39 16.39 5.09 -7.44
N GLU A 40 17.30 5.89 -6.86
CA GLU A 40 18.73 5.87 -7.20
C GLU A 40 19.43 4.59 -6.72
N VAL A 41 18.88 3.92 -5.71
CA VAL A 41 19.46 2.73 -5.07
C VAL A 41 18.63 1.46 -5.28
N ILE A 42 17.66 1.49 -6.21
CA ILE A 42 16.67 0.43 -6.36
C ILE A 42 17.29 -0.93 -6.70
N ASP A 43 18.35 -0.95 -7.49
CA ASP A 43 19.03 -2.19 -7.87
C ASP A 43 19.85 -2.78 -6.71
N ASP A 44 20.36 -1.94 -5.83
CA ASP A 44 21.05 -2.40 -4.62
C ASP A 44 20.06 -2.93 -3.59
N LEU A 45 18.87 -2.32 -3.48
CA LEU A 45 17.76 -2.87 -2.69
C LEU A 45 17.33 -4.26 -3.21
N LYS A 46 17.22 -4.44 -4.55
CA LYS A 46 16.94 -5.76 -5.14
C LYS A 46 18.03 -6.78 -4.79
N LYS A 47 19.30 -6.42 -4.91
CA LYS A 47 20.44 -7.31 -4.57
C LYS A 47 20.46 -7.65 -3.08
N ALA A 48 20.04 -6.74 -2.22
CA ALA A 48 19.91 -6.96 -0.78
C ALA A 48 18.73 -7.88 -0.41
N GLY A 49 17.89 -8.25 -1.38
CA GLY A 49 16.77 -9.17 -1.19
C GLY A 49 15.44 -8.50 -0.90
N VAL A 50 15.31 -7.17 -1.09
CA VAL A 50 14.01 -6.50 -0.96
C VAL A 50 13.06 -7.05 -2.03
N PRO A 51 11.87 -7.59 -1.65
CA PRO A 51 10.95 -8.19 -2.60
C PRO A 51 10.50 -7.19 -3.67
N VAL A 52 10.46 -7.61 -4.93
CA VAL A 52 9.90 -6.79 -6.02
C VAL A 52 8.49 -7.27 -6.30
N VAL A 53 7.51 -6.40 -6.08
CA VAL A 53 6.10 -6.68 -6.34
C VAL A 53 5.71 -5.93 -7.62
N SER A 54 5.79 -6.65 -8.73
CA SER A 54 5.37 -6.17 -10.05
C SER A 54 3.98 -6.70 -10.43
N GLY A 55 3.34 -6.09 -11.43
CA GLY A 55 2.05 -6.56 -11.97
C GLY A 55 2.05 -8.06 -12.33
N PRO A 56 3.05 -8.58 -13.05
CA PRO A 56 3.17 -10.02 -13.34
C PRO A 56 3.25 -10.90 -12.10
N GLU A 57 4.01 -10.50 -11.08
CA GLU A 57 4.15 -11.25 -9.83
C GLU A 57 2.82 -11.31 -9.05
N ILE A 58 2.10 -10.18 -8.98
CA ILE A 58 0.76 -10.14 -8.38
C ILE A 58 -0.20 -11.05 -9.13
N LYS A 59 -0.19 -11.02 -10.48
CA LYS A 59 -1.04 -11.90 -11.30
C LYS A 59 -0.82 -13.37 -10.97
N ASN A 60 0.44 -13.80 -10.89
CA ASN A 60 0.77 -15.20 -10.56
C ASN A 60 0.29 -15.59 -9.15
N ARG A 61 0.45 -14.69 -8.17
CA ARG A 61 -0.07 -14.91 -6.81
C ARG A 61 -1.59 -14.97 -6.78
N LEU A 62 -2.28 -14.09 -7.50
CA LEU A 62 -3.73 -14.11 -7.63
C LEU A 62 -4.21 -15.42 -8.25
N VAL A 63 -3.61 -15.88 -9.35
CA VAL A 63 -3.94 -17.18 -9.95
C VAL A 63 -3.81 -18.30 -8.92
N THR A 64 -2.74 -18.29 -8.12
CA THR A 64 -2.49 -19.29 -7.07
C THR A 64 -3.59 -19.25 -5.99
N ILE A 65 -3.91 -18.06 -5.47
CA ILE A 65 -4.95 -17.86 -4.44
C ILE A 65 -6.32 -18.28 -4.96
N MET A 66 -6.68 -17.88 -6.17
CA MET A 66 -7.99 -18.20 -6.76
C MET A 66 -8.12 -19.70 -7.09
N SER A 67 -7.00 -20.36 -7.34
CA SER A 67 -6.91 -21.82 -7.51
C SER A 67 -7.04 -22.59 -6.19
N ASP A 68 -6.94 -21.93 -5.03
CA ASP A 68 -7.18 -22.52 -3.71
C ASP A 68 -8.70 -22.62 -3.42
N PRO A 69 -9.26 -23.85 -3.30
CA PRO A 69 -10.67 -24.04 -2.97
C PRO A 69 -11.07 -23.43 -1.63
N SER A 70 -10.16 -23.45 -0.64
CA SER A 70 -10.45 -22.97 0.71
C SER A 70 -10.66 -21.46 0.75
N TRP A 71 -9.91 -20.71 -0.07
CA TRP A 71 -10.07 -19.26 -0.20
C TRP A 71 -11.44 -18.92 -0.79
N TYR A 72 -11.84 -19.60 -1.87
CA TYR A 72 -13.13 -19.38 -2.51
C TYR A 72 -14.31 -19.71 -1.57
N ASP A 73 -14.23 -20.83 -0.84
CA ASP A 73 -15.24 -21.21 0.14
C ASP A 73 -15.35 -20.21 1.30
N ALA A 74 -14.22 -19.68 1.77
CA ALA A 74 -14.20 -18.63 2.78
C ALA A 74 -14.84 -17.33 2.25
N GLN A 75 -14.54 -16.96 1.00
CA GLN A 75 -15.07 -15.76 0.39
C GLN A 75 -16.59 -15.85 0.12
N LEU A 76 -17.09 -17.02 -0.31
CA LEU A 76 -18.53 -17.28 -0.48
C LEU A 76 -19.32 -17.10 0.82
N LYS A 77 -18.75 -17.53 1.96
CA LYS A 77 -19.36 -17.32 3.28
C LYS A 77 -19.51 -15.84 3.62
N GLN A 78 -18.56 -15.00 3.19
CA GLN A 78 -18.58 -13.55 3.44
C GLN A 78 -19.48 -12.78 2.46
N LEU A 79 -19.49 -13.14 1.17
CA LEU A 79 -20.24 -12.42 0.11
C LEU A 79 -21.77 -12.60 0.16
N LYS A 80 -22.33 -13.23 1.21
CA LYS A 80 -23.77 -13.43 1.44
C LYS A 80 -24.55 -13.75 0.15
N ARG A 81 -24.25 -14.89 -0.50
CA ARG A 81 -25.03 -15.55 -1.59
C ARG A 81 -25.42 -14.71 -2.83
N ARG A 82 -25.15 -13.40 -2.90
CA ARG A 82 -25.76 -12.52 -3.93
C ARG A 82 -25.08 -12.55 -5.29
N VAL A 83 -23.91 -13.18 -5.42
CA VAL A 83 -23.22 -13.35 -6.71
C VAL A 83 -22.76 -14.80 -6.82
N MET A 84 -23.67 -15.73 -7.08
CA MET A 84 -23.28 -17.10 -7.43
C MET A 84 -22.93 -17.16 -8.92
N LYS A 85 -21.69 -16.80 -9.25
CA LYS A 85 -21.04 -17.25 -10.48
C LYS A 85 -20.31 -18.56 -10.20
N ALA A 86 -20.18 -19.42 -11.20
CA ALA A 86 -19.30 -20.58 -11.09
C ALA A 86 -17.88 -20.11 -10.72
N ARG A 87 -17.19 -20.86 -9.86
CA ARG A 87 -15.85 -20.52 -9.35
C ARG A 87 -14.88 -20.14 -10.47
N GLU A 88 -14.92 -20.88 -11.58
CA GLU A 88 -14.09 -20.66 -12.76
C GLU A 88 -14.41 -19.31 -13.43
N GLU A 89 -15.69 -18.96 -13.57
CA GLU A 89 -16.12 -17.67 -14.13
C GLU A 89 -15.72 -16.51 -13.22
N TYR A 90 -15.89 -16.66 -11.90
CA TYR A 90 -15.45 -15.66 -10.92
C TYR A 90 -13.92 -15.47 -10.96
N THR A 91 -13.18 -16.57 -11.00
CA THR A 91 -11.71 -16.58 -11.07
C THR A 91 -11.23 -15.85 -12.31
N LYS A 92 -11.79 -16.18 -13.47
CA LYS A 92 -11.47 -15.53 -14.73
C LYS A 92 -11.75 -14.03 -14.68
N LEU A 93 -12.94 -13.62 -14.23
CA LEU A 93 -13.30 -12.20 -14.14
C LEU A 93 -12.37 -11.42 -13.23
N PHE A 94 -12.00 -11.98 -12.08
CA PHE A 94 -11.11 -11.33 -11.13
C PHE A 94 -9.69 -11.17 -11.70
N ILE A 95 -9.15 -12.21 -12.33
CA ILE A 95 -7.83 -12.17 -12.95
C ILE A 95 -7.82 -11.19 -14.13
N ASP A 96 -8.82 -11.22 -15.01
CA ASP A 96 -8.94 -10.31 -16.15
C ASP A 96 -9.01 -8.84 -15.68
N TYR A 97 -9.80 -8.57 -14.64
CA TYR A 97 -9.90 -7.24 -14.04
C TYR A 97 -8.55 -6.77 -13.46
N ALA A 98 -7.87 -7.62 -12.69
CA ALA A 98 -6.56 -7.30 -12.15
C ALA A 98 -5.52 -7.04 -13.25
N ASP A 99 -5.56 -7.82 -14.33
CA ASP A 99 -4.66 -7.65 -15.48
C ASP A 99 -4.90 -6.30 -16.21
N ASP A 100 -6.16 -5.91 -16.41
CA ASP A 100 -6.53 -4.61 -16.99
C ASP A 100 -6.05 -3.43 -16.11
N VAL A 101 -6.24 -3.53 -14.79
CA VAL A 101 -5.74 -2.51 -13.84
C VAL A 101 -4.22 -2.40 -13.93
N TRP A 102 -3.49 -3.53 -13.94
CA TRP A 102 -2.03 -3.49 -14.03
C TRP A 102 -1.52 -3.00 -15.38
N HIS A 103 -2.18 -3.39 -16.47
CA HIS A 103 -1.86 -2.87 -17.79
C HIS A 103 -1.97 -1.35 -17.80
N LYS A 104 -3.06 -0.79 -17.27
CA LYS A 104 -3.25 0.66 -17.15
C LYS A 104 -2.17 1.30 -16.29
N VAL A 105 -1.89 0.77 -15.08
CA VAL A 105 -0.85 1.30 -14.19
C VAL A 105 0.53 1.32 -14.87
N SER A 106 0.86 0.29 -15.64
CA SER A 106 2.14 0.21 -16.35
C SER A 106 2.34 1.31 -17.40
N GLN A 107 1.25 1.92 -17.90
CA GLN A 107 1.31 3.01 -18.88
C GLN A 107 1.74 4.34 -18.25
N PHE A 108 1.60 4.52 -16.93
CA PHE A 108 1.84 5.80 -16.26
C PHE A 108 3.32 6.15 -16.04
N LYS A 109 4.29 5.38 -16.56
CA LYS A 109 5.75 5.58 -16.36
C LYS A 109 6.13 5.91 -14.91
N VAL A 110 5.41 5.34 -13.94
CA VAL A 110 5.68 5.55 -12.52
C VAL A 110 6.94 4.76 -12.17
N PRO A 111 7.95 5.38 -11.55
CA PRO A 111 9.14 4.64 -11.13
C PRO A 111 8.79 3.60 -10.07
N LEU A 112 9.56 2.51 -10.05
CA LEU A 112 9.57 1.59 -8.92
C LEU A 112 10.38 2.22 -7.80
N THR A 113 9.79 2.26 -6.60
CA THR A 113 10.41 2.81 -5.40
C THR A 113 10.33 1.78 -4.29
N LEU A 114 11.14 1.98 -3.25
CA LEU A 114 10.88 1.36 -1.96
C LEU A 114 9.51 1.83 -1.46
N VAL A 115 8.76 0.90 -0.88
CA VAL A 115 7.53 1.15 -0.15
C VAL A 115 7.62 0.49 1.22
N HIS A 116 6.94 1.08 2.20
CA HIS A 116 6.78 0.55 3.55
C HIS A 116 5.84 -0.66 3.55
N GLY A 117 4.80 -0.61 2.72
CA GLY A 117 3.82 -1.70 2.61
C GLY A 117 2.68 -1.63 3.62
N ASP A 118 2.91 -0.98 4.76
CA ASP A 118 1.94 -0.75 5.84
C ASP A 118 2.16 0.62 6.51
N LEU A 119 2.25 1.67 5.68
CA LEU A 119 2.44 3.03 6.17
C LEU A 119 1.15 3.51 6.86
N ASN A 120 1.16 3.49 8.20
CA ASN A 120 0.05 3.92 9.04
C ASN A 120 0.58 4.57 10.33
N PRO A 121 -0.30 5.20 11.14
CA PRO A 121 0.11 5.92 12.35
C PRO A 121 0.74 5.01 13.41
N ALA A 122 0.25 3.77 13.52
CA ALA A 122 0.79 2.77 14.43
C ALA A 122 2.23 2.35 14.06
N ASN A 123 2.66 2.60 12.83
CA ASN A 123 4.02 2.34 12.32
C ASN A 123 4.86 3.62 12.17
N THR A 124 4.42 4.72 12.79
CA THR A 124 5.11 6.02 12.70
C THR A 124 5.20 6.69 14.07
N VAL A 125 6.39 7.15 14.45
CA VAL A 125 6.62 7.94 15.67
C VAL A 125 6.89 9.40 15.31
N LEU A 126 6.19 10.34 15.97
CA LEU A 126 6.57 11.74 16.00
C LEU A 126 7.57 11.98 17.13
N ARG A 127 8.80 12.30 16.77
CA ARG A 127 9.89 12.58 17.70
C ARG A 127 9.72 13.94 18.39
N SER A 128 10.37 14.11 19.54
CA SER A 128 10.34 15.36 20.31
C SER A 128 10.97 16.56 19.60
N ASP A 129 11.89 16.32 18.66
CA ASP A 129 12.46 17.33 17.76
C ASP A 129 11.56 17.66 16.57
N GLY A 130 10.40 17.02 16.51
CA GLY A 130 9.43 17.13 15.43
C GLY A 130 9.70 16.20 14.26
N GLY A 131 10.82 15.47 14.19
CA GLY A 131 11.09 14.53 13.09
C GLY A 131 10.18 13.30 13.13
N LEU A 132 10.14 12.52 12.04
CA LEU A 132 9.43 11.23 12.02
C LEU A 132 10.39 10.04 12.09
N THR A 133 9.88 8.93 12.59
CA THR A 133 10.55 7.62 12.50
C THR A 133 9.53 6.59 12.07
N PHE A 134 9.82 5.94 10.95
CA PHE A 134 9.03 4.83 10.42
C PHE A 134 9.66 3.51 10.87
N PHE A 135 8.83 2.54 11.22
CA PHE A 135 9.28 1.24 11.71
C PHE A 135 8.27 0.16 11.31
N ASP A 136 8.58 -1.11 11.62
CA ASP A 136 7.80 -2.25 11.14
C ASP A 136 7.81 -2.40 9.61
N PHE A 137 9.02 -2.62 9.08
CA PHE A 137 9.26 -2.80 7.65
C PHE A 137 9.00 -4.23 7.16
N GLU A 138 8.26 -5.07 7.89
CA GLU A 138 8.01 -6.46 7.49
C GLU A 138 7.28 -6.56 6.14
N ALA A 139 6.46 -5.57 5.82
CA ALA A 139 5.72 -5.48 4.56
C ALA A 139 6.47 -4.72 3.45
N ASN A 140 7.73 -4.32 3.68
CA ASN A 140 8.45 -3.49 2.73
C ASN A 140 8.73 -4.22 1.41
N CYS A 141 8.64 -3.49 0.31
CA CYS A 141 8.92 -4.04 -1.00
C CYS A 141 9.30 -2.94 -1.99
N ILE A 142 9.63 -3.34 -3.21
CA ILE A 142 9.79 -2.46 -4.35
C ILE A 142 8.51 -2.55 -5.20
N ARG A 143 7.79 -1.45 -5.33
CA ARG A 143 6.57 -1.34 -6.17
C ARG A 143 6.35 0.10 -6.64
N TYR A 144 5.25 0.37 -7.35
CA TYR A 144 4.85 1.72 -7.72
C TYR A 144 4.44 2.54 -6.49
N ALA A 145 5.02 3.75 -6.33
CA ALA A 145 4.82 4.63 -5.18
C ALA A 145 3.34 4.96 -4.86
N LEU A 146 2.49 5.01 -5.90
CA LEU A 146 1.06 5.34 -5.80
C LEU A 146 0.29 4.43 -4.83
N VAL A 147 0.74 3.17 -4.65
CA VAL A 147 0.04 2.19 -3.81
C VAL A 147 0.03 2.61 -2.33
N GLU A 148 1.03 3.35 -1.86
CA GLU A 148 1.07 3.77 -0.45
C GLU A 148 0.15 4.93 -0.14
N GLY A 149 -0.03 5.85 -1.09
CA GLY A 149 -1.09 6.84 -0.98
C GLY A 149 -2.44 6.16 -0.78
N PHE A 150 -2.75 5.12 -1.55
CA PHE A 150 -4.00 4.37 -1.38
C PHE A 150 -4.10 3.60 -0.06
N ILE A 151 -3.00 3.17 0.56
CA ILE A 151 -3.06 2.48 1.87
C ILE A 151 -3.23 3.49 3.01
N PHE A 152 -2.47 4.59 2.97
CA PHE A 152 -2.56 5.66 3.96
C PHE A 152 -3.94 6.34 3.92
N PHE A 153 -4.49 6.53 2.73
CA PHE A 153 -5.81 7.14 2.54
C PHE A 153 -6.95 6.12 2.55
N GLY A 154 -6.80 4.94 1.95
CA GLY A 154 -7.87 3.99 1.65
C GLY A 154 -8.61 3.36 2.83
N ASN A 155 -8.15 3.59 4.06
CA ASN A 155 -8.94 3.31 5.27
C ASN A 155 -10.01 4.38 5.58
N ALA A 156 -10.14 5.41 4.74
CA ALA A 156 -11.23 6.39 4.82
C ALA A 156 -12.05 6.41 3.51
N GLU A 157 -13.36 6.17 3.60
CA GLU A 157 -14.30 6.26 2.48
C GLU A 157 -14.37 7.68 1.88
N ASP A 158 -14.64 7.77 0.56
CA ASP A 158 -15.07 8.89 -0.34
C ASP A 158 -14.44 10.30 -0.22
N SER A 159 -14.07 10.73 0.98
CA SER A 159 -13.42 12.01 1.30
C SER A 159 -12.00 12.15 0.72
N ASN A 160 -11.32 11.05 0.37
CA ASN A 160 -9.91 11.08 -0.05
C ASN A 160 -9.65 11.60 -1.46
N MET A 161 -10.59 11.44 -2.40
CA MET A 161 -10.45 12.03 -3.74
C MET A 161 -10.59 13.56 -3.70
N GLN A 162 -11.41 14.09 -2.78
CA GLN A 162 -11.45 15.54 -2.51
C GLN A 162 -10.20 16.01 -1.76
N LEU A 163 -9.65 15.15 -0.90
CA LEU A 163 -8.49 15.46 -0.09
C LEU A 163 -7.18 15.53 -0.89
N LEU A 164 -6.91 14.57 -1.79
CA LEU A 164 -5.74 14.62 -2.68
C LEU A 164 -5.73 15.92 -3.50
N ARG A 165 -6.91 16.34 -3.98
CA ARG A 165 -7.12 17.64 -4.64
C ARG A 165 -6.86 18.83 -3.70
N SER A 166 -7.29 18.75 -2.44
CA SER A 166 -7.04 19.79 -1.44
C SER A 166 -5.57 19.91 -1.02
N CYS A 167 -4.80 18.84 -1.18
CA CYS A 167 -3.35 18.80 -0.98
C CYS A 167 -2.56 19.21 -2.24
N GLY A 168 -3.23 19.58 -3.33
CA GLY A 168 -2.61 20.05 -4.56
C GLY A 168 -2.16 18.96 -5.52
N PHE A 169 -2.51 17.69 -5.27
CA PHE A 169 -2.31 16.60 -6.21
C PHE A 169 -3.51 16.54 -7.17
N THR A 170 -3.33 17.09 -8.38
CA THR A 170 -4.33 17.10 -9.46
C THR A 170 -4.22 15.89 -10.37
#